data_AF-A0A9Q2L5K0-F1
#
_entry.id   AF-A0A9Q2L5K0-F1
#
_cell.length_a   1.000
_cell.length_b   1.000
_cell.length_c   1.000
_cell.angle_alpha   90.00
_cell.angle_beta   90.00
_cell.angle_gamma   90.00
#
_symmetry.space_group_name_H-M   'P 1'
#
loop_
_entity.id
_entity.type
_entity.pdbx_description
1 polymer ?
#
loop_
_entity_poly.entity_id
_entity_poly.type
_entity_poly.pdbx_seq_one_letter_code
_entity_poly.pdbx_strand_id
1 'polypeptide(L)'
;MYSHSKNLDFEVHLGQLKILYNNIKKSKVHRVGGLNEQLAKSIKSSLAGVIGHEENVRNPKYPELDFEDFISECISEKQKRIKKELDIN
;
A
#
# COMPACT_ATOMS: atom_id res chain seq x y z
N MET A 1 18.90 8.35 -18.00
CA MET A 1 17.95 8.70 -19.08
C MET A 1 16.74 7.78 -18.97
N TYR A 2 15.59 8.27 -18.50
CA TYR A 2 14.33 7.51 -18.58
C TYR A 2 13.80 7.66 -20.01
N SER A 3 13.92 6.61 -20.81
CA SER A 3 13.47 6.59 -22.21
C SER A 3 11.96 6.75 -22.28
N HIS A 4 11.52 7.77 -23.00
CA HIS A 4 10.17 8.30 -23.09
C HIS A 4 9.33 7.62 -24.20
N SER A 5 9.47 6.30 -24.42
CA SER A 5 8.80 5.66 -25.56
C SER A 5 8.60 4.15 -25.39
N LYS A 6 7.85 3.75 -24.37
CA LYS A 6 6.94 2.61 -24.57
C LYS A 6 5.55 3.23 -24.71
N ASN A 7 4.90 3.03 -25.85
CA ASN A 7 3.45 3.16 -25.90
C ASN A 7 2.92 2.13 -24.89
N LEU A 8 2.66 2.61 -23.67
CA LEU A 8 2.20 1.81 -22.56
C LEU A 8 0.77 1.44 -22.92
N ASP A 9 0.54 0.16 -23.21
CA ASP A 9 -0.80 -0.35 -23.46
C ASP A 9 -1.63 -0.16 -22.20
N PHE A 10 -2.59 0.76 -22.27
CA PHE A 10 -3.40 1.17 -21.13
C PHE A 10 -4.11 -0.03 -20.49
N GLU A 11 -4.60 -0.97 -21.30
CA GLU A 11 -5.29 -2.15 -20.81
C GLU A 11 -4.35 -3.06 -20.01
N VAL A 12 -3.13 -3.25 -20.51
CA VAL A 12 -2.09 -4.04 -19.83
C VAL A 12 -1.75 -3.41 -18.48
N HIS A 13 -1.56 -2.10 -18.43
CA HIS A 13 -1.23 -1.41 -17.18
C HIS A 13 -2.38 -1.34 -16.20
N LEU A 14 -3.61 -1.20 -16.69
CA LEU A 14 -4.80 -1.28 -15.85
C LEU A 14 -4.94 -2.69 -15.24
N GLY A 15 -4.67 -3.73 -16.03
CA GLY A 15 -4.63 -5.12 -15.55
C GLY A 15 -3.55 -5.34 -14.49
N GLN A 16 -2.34 -4.82 -14.69
CA GLN A 16 -1.27 -4.86 -13.69
C GLN A 16 -1.67 -4.15 -12.40
N LEU A 17 -2.30 -2.97 -12.50
CA LEU A 17 -2.76 -2.23 -11.35
C LEU A 17 -3.82 -3.02 -10.57
N LYS A 18 -4.78 -3.67 -11.25
CA LYS A 18 -5.79 -4.52 -10.63
C LYS A 18 -5.17 -5.68 -9.84
N ILE A 19 -4.15 -6.33 -10.41
CA ILE A 19 -3.40 -7.39 -9.72
C ILE A 19 -2.72 -6.85 -8.47
N LEU A 20 -2.04 -5.72 -8.56
CA LEU A 20 -1.35 -5.12 -7.41
C LEU A 20 -2.34 -4.69 -6.32
N TYR A 21 -3.46 -4.09 -6.70
CA TYR A 21 -4.52 -3.66 -5.79
C TYR A 21 -5.11 -4.82 -5.00
N ASN A 22 -5.40 -5.94 -5.67
CA ASN A 22 -5.95 -7.14 -5.04
C ASN A 22 -4.95 -7.85 -4.12
N ASN A 23 -3.65 -7.64 -4.33
CA ASN A 23 -2.59 -8.22 -3.49
C ASN A 23 -2.32 -7.43 -2.20
N ILE A 24 -2.98 -6.28 -1.99
CA ILE A 24 -2.84 -5.51 -0.76
C ILE A 24 -3.44 -6.32 0.40
N LYS A 25 -2.60 -6.66 1.38
CA LYS A 25 -3.03 -7.42 2.56
C LYS A 25 -3.79 -6.53 3.55
N LYS A 26 -4.89 -7.04 4.10
CA LYS A 26 -5.73 -6.37 5.12
C LYS A 26 -5.01 -6.13 6.44
N SER A 27 -4.12 -7.04 6.81
CA SER A 27 -3.28 -6.92 7.99
C SER A 27 -1.81 -6.90 7.59
N LYS A 28 -1.00 -6.23 8.41
CA LYS A 28 0.45 -6.31 8.36
C LYS A 28 0.90 -6.95 9.66
N VAL A 29 1.60 -8.07 9.54
CA VAL A 29 2.23 -8.72 10.68
C VAL A 29 3.37 -7.81 11.15
N HIS A 30 3.23 -7.26 12.35
CA HIS A 30 4.31 -6.59 13.05
C HIS A 30 4.91 -7.60 14.03
N ARG A 31 6.19 -7.93 13.83
CA ARG A 31 6.94 -8.66 14.84
C ARG A 31 7.37 -7.67 15.90
N VAL A 32 6.66 -7.66 17.03
CA VAL A 32 7.09 -6.91 18.22
C VAL A 32 8.06 -7.83 18.97
N GLY A 33 9.30 -7.37 19.16
CA GLY A 33 10.39 -8.19 19.72
C GLY A 33 11.34 -8.74 18.65
N GLY A 34 12.31 -7.92 18.28
CA GLY A 34 13.54 -8.30 17.59
C GLY A 34 14.71 -7.57 18.26
N LEU A 35 15.92 -8.13 18.14
CA LEU A 35 17.18 -7.79 18.83
C LEU A 35 17.48 -6.28 19.04
N ASN A 36 16.90 -5.39 18.22
CA ASN A 36 17.07 -3.94 18.31
C ASN A 36 16.43 -3.30 19.56
N GLU A 37 15.43 -3.95 20.19
CA GLU A 37 14.85 -3.47 21.45
C GLU A 37 15.47 -4.14 22.68
N GLN A 38 16.19 -5.25 22.49
CA GLN A 38 16.84 -6.01 23.56
C GLN A 38 18.19 -5.42 24.00
N LEU A 39 18.87 -4.65 23.16
CA LEU A 39 20.09 -3.94 23.58
C LEU A 39 19.80 -2.87 24.66
N ALA A 40 18.57 -2.37 24.76
CA ALA A 40 18.17 -1.43 25.81
C ALA A 40 17.80 -2.10 27.15
N LYS A 41 17.58 -3.43 27.17
CA LYS A 41 17.11 -4.17 28.35
C LYS A 41 18.08 -5.26 28.84
N SER A 42 19.33 -5.22 28.37
CA SER A 42 20.33 -6.28 28.62
C SER A 42 20.88 -6.35 30.06
N ILE A 43 20.15 -5.84 31.05
CA ILE A 43 20.45 -6.06 32.47
C ILE A 43 19.13 -6.35 33.18
N LYS A 44 18.62 -7.58 33.02
CA LYS A 44 17.99 -8.37 34.09
C LYS A 44 17.26 -9.58 33.48
N SER A 45 17.94 -10.72 33.59
CA SER A 45 17.33 -12.00 33.95
C SER A 45 16.47 -12.75 32.91
N SER A 46 16.86 -14.01 32.75
CA SER A 46 16.00 -15.18 32.52
C SER A 46 15.32 -15.40 31.15
N LEU A 47 16.06 -16.02 30.23
CA LEU A 47 15.86 -17.39 29.69
C LEU A 47 14.44 -18.02 29.51
N ALA A 48 13.32 -17.30 29.48
CA ALA A 48 11.99 -17.94 29.37
C ALA A 48 11.01 -17.39 28.29
N GLY A 49 11.39 -16.45 27.41
CA GLY A 49 10.37 -15.73 26.60
C GLY A 49 10.75 -15.33 25.17
N VAL A 50 11.50 -16.16 24.42
CA VAL A 50 12.00 -15.80 23.07
C VAL A 50 11.02 -16.17 21.93
N ILE A 51 9.72 -16.14 22.19
CA ILE A 51 8.73 -16.14 21.10
C ILE A 51 8.16 -14.72 21.04
N GLY A 52 8.73 -13.91 20.16
CA GLY A 52 8.18 -12.59 19.87
C GLY A 52 6.72 -12.73 19.46
N HIS A 53 5.85 -11.92 20.05
CA HIS A 53 4.45 -11.91 19.69
C HIS A 53 4.28 -11.28 18.30
N GLU A 54 3.67 -12.02 17.38
CA GLU A 54 3.21 -11.47 16.11
C GLU A 54 1.89 -10.74 16.34
N GLU A 55 1.90 -9.42 16.27
CA GLU A 55 0.68 -8.63 16.32
C GLU A 55 0.17 -8.40 14.89
N ASN A 56 -1.06 -8.86 14.62
CA ASN A 56 -1.77 -8.55 13.39
C ASN A 56 -2.37 -7.15 13.50
N VAL A 57 -1.64 -6.15 13.02
CA VAL A 57 -2.13 -4.77 12.96
C VAL A 57 -2.85 -4.56 11.63
N ARG A 58 -4.02 -3.88 11.65
CA ARG A 58 -4.74 -3.50 10.43
C ARG A 58 -3.84 -2.65 9.54
N ASN A 59 -3.79 -2.94 8.24
CA ASN A 59 -3.05 -2.16 7.28
C ASN A 59 -3.81 -0.84 7.00
N PRO A 60 -3.28 0.34 7.38
CA PRO A 60 -3.93 1.62 7.13
C PRO A 60 -3.97 1.99 5.63
N LYS A 61 -3.17 1.30 4.81
CA LYS A 61 -3.16 1.45 3.34
C LYS A 61 -4.05 0.44 2.63
N TYR A 62 -4.79 -0.38 3.37
CA TYR A 62 -5.78 -1.26 2.75
C TYR A 62 -6.91 -0.40 2.19
N PRO A 63 -7.24 -0.51 0.90
CA PRO A 63 -8.26 0.33 0.30
C PRO A 63 -9.64 0.09 0.91
N GLU A 64 -10.40 1.18 1.06
CA GLU A 64 -11.79 1.12 1.53
C GLU A 64 -12.77 0.82 0.38
N LEU A 65 -12.45 1.33 -0.81
CA LEU A 65 -13.21 1.13 -2.05
C LEU A 65 -12.80 -0.18 -2.73
N ASP A 66 -13.67 -0.69 -3.58
CA ASP A 66 -13.26 -1.72 -4.54
C ASP A 66 -12.48 -1.11 -5.72
N PHE A 67 -11.91 -1.98 -6.55
CA PHE A 67 -11.07 -1.53 -7.66
C PHE A 67 -11.86 -0.71 -8.69
N GLU A 68 -13.10 -1.09 -9.01
CA GLU A 68 -13.89 -0.42 -10.05
C GLU A 68 -14.37 0.96 -9.56
N ASP A 69 -14.77 1.06 -8.30
CA ASP A 69 -15.11 2.32 -7.63
C ASP A 69 -13.89 3.26 -7.57
N PHE A 70 -12.73 2.73 -7.19
CA PHE A 70 -11.48 3.48 -7.17
C PHE A 70 -11.11 4.05 -8.55
N ILE A 71 -11.22 3.24 -9.61
CA ILE A 71 -10.95 3.69 -10.98
C ILE A 71 -11.97 4.74 -11.42
N SER A 72 -13.24 4.54 -11.09
CA SER A 72 -14.31 5.49 -11.39
C SER A 72 -14.06 6.86 -10.75
N GLU A 73 -13.63 6.89 -9.48
CA GLU A 73 -13.25 8.12 -8.79
C GLU A 73 -12.03 8.78 -9.45
N CYS A 74 -11.00 8.01 -9.82
CA CYS A 74 -9.83 8.53 -10.52
C CYS A 74 -10.19 9.18 -11.85
N ILE A 75 -11.09 8.56 -12.63
CA ILE A 75 -11.58 9.10 -13.91
C ILE A 75 -12.35 10.40 -13.67
N SER A 76 -13.25 10.42 -12.68
CA SER A 76 -14.02 11.62 -12.32
C SER A 76 -13.11 12.79 -11.93
N GLU A 77 -12.12 12.55 -11.08
CA GLU A 77 -11.14 13.57 -10.70
C GLU A 77 -10.28 14.04 -11.88
N LYS A 78 -9.90 13.12 -12.77
CA LYS A 78 -9.19 13.49 -14.01
C LYS A 78 -10.06 14.36 -14.92
N GLN A 79 -11.34 14.04 -15.08
CA GLN A 79 -12.29 14.84 -15.84
C GLN A 79 -12.46 16.25 -15.25
N LYS A 80 -12.62 16.36 -13.92
CA LYS A 80 -12.70 17.66 -13.23
C LYS A 80 -11.47 18.52 -13.48
N ARG A 81 -10.26 17.92 -13.42
CA ARG A 81 -9.01 18.63 -13.73
C ARG A 81 -8.97 19.14 -15.17
N ILE A 82 -9.35 18.30 -16.13
CA ILE A 82 -9.40 18.68 -17.55
C ILE A 82 -10.39 19.83 -17.76
N LYS A 83 -11.60 19.75 -17.20
CA LYS A 83 -12.59 20.82 -17.28
C LYS A 83 -12.06 22.14 -16.73
N LYS A 84 -11.39 22.11 -15.58
CA LYS A 84 -10.75 23.28 -14.97
C LYS A 84 -9.63 23.87 -15.83
N GLU A 85 -8.79 23.03 -16.43
CA GLU A 85 -7.67 23.47 -17.28
C GLU A 85 -8.14 24.03 -18.63
N LEU A 86 -9.25 23.51 -19.16
CA LEU A 86 -9.85 23.96 -20.42
C LEU A 86 -10.89 25.07 -20.24
N ASP A 87 -11.16 25.49 -18.99
CA ASP A 87 -12.20 26.47 -18.62
C ASP A 87 -13.60 26.10 -19.15
N ILE A 88 -13.86 24.79 -19.26
CA ILE A 88 -15.14 24.24 -19.69
C ILE A 88 -15.97 24.01 -18.42
N ASN A 89 -16.86 24.96 -18.12
CA ASN A 89 -17.86 24.85 -17.05
C ASN A 89 -19.07 24.02 -17.50
#